data_AF-A0A369JLH0-F1
#
_entry.id   AF-A0A369JLH0-F1
#
_cell.length_a   1.000
_cell.length_b   1.000
_cell.length_c   1.000
_cell.angle_alpha   90.00
_cell.angle_beta   90.00
_cell.angle_gamma   90.00
#
_symmetry.space_group_name_H-M   'P 1'
#
loop_
_entity.id
_entity.type
_entity.pdbx_description
1 polymer ?
#
loop_
_entity_poly.entity_id
_entity_poly.type
_entity_poly.pdbx_seq_one_letter_code
_entity_poly.pdbx_strand_id
1 'polypeptide(L)'
;MSQTIDTPQSIKDSLRKFRFARRSAGSAALVIKINKAQLVLEEVEQFDNISIEDLAEELPENSPRYVVLSYELHHKDGRTSYPLVLINWAPITSEISLLTLHASALLNFQTTADVSKVVEIREGPEGLTREAIDAKLLHS
;
A
#
# COMPACT_ATOMS: atom_id res chain seq x y z
N MET A 1 -12.69 22.75 -4.91
CA MET A 1 -11.27 22.85 -4.51
C MET A 1 -10.82 21.44 -4.14
N SER A 2 -9.93 20.80 -4.92
CA SER A 2 -9.28 19.59 -4.42
C SER A 2 -8.36 20.03 -3.29
N GLN A 3 -8.58 19.52 -2.08
CA GLN A 3 -7.59 19.71 -1.02
C GLN A 3 -6.35 18.90 -1.42
N THR A 4 -5.27 19.59 -1.74
CA THR A 4 -4.01 18.94 -2.11
C THR A 4 -3.38 18.41 -0.83
N ILE A 5 -3.20 17.08 -0.76
CA ILE A 5 -2.37 16.47 0.27
C ILE A 5 -0.91 16.59 -0.17
N ASP A 6 -0.10 17.23 0.66
CA ASP A 6 1.32 17.41 0.38
C ASP A 6 2.08 16.10 0.60
N THR A 7 3.05 15.86 -0.28
CA THR A 7 3.96 14.71 -0.14
C THR A 7 5.36 15.21 0.24
N PRO A 8 5.73 15.12 1.53
CA PRO A 8 7.05 15.57 2.00
C PRO A 8 8.19 14.87 1.27
N GLN A 9 9.35 15.54 1.19
CA GLN A 9 10.53 14.97 0.55
C GLN A 9 10.98 13.67 1.23
N SER A 10 10.83 13.57 2.55
CA SER A 10 11.12 12.34 3.31
C SER A 10 10.32 11.15 2.80
N ILE A 11 9.03 11.33 2.48
CA ILE A 11 8.18 10.28 1.92
C ILE A 11 8.65 9.89 0.52
N LYS A 12 9.00 10.85 -0.33
CA LYS A 12 9.55 10.57 -1.68
C LYS A 12 10.86 9.78 -1.59
N ASP A 13 11.71 10.13 -0.62
CA ASP A 13 12.97 9.44 -0.39
C ASP A 13 12.75 8.02 0.14
N SER A 14 11.82 7.82 1.08
CA SER A 14 11.42 6.49 1.57
C SER A 14 10.86 5.62 0.45
N LEU A 15 9.92 6.14 -0.36
CA LEU A 15 9.37 5.44 -1.52
C LEU A 15 10.46 5.04 -2.52
N ARG A 16 11.39 5.96 -2.82
CA ARG A 16 12.52 5.69 -3.70
C ARG A 16 13.43 4.59 -3.14
N LYS A 17 13.79 4.66 -1.85
CA LYS A 17 14.61 3.65 -1.18
C LYS A 17 13.92 2.28 -1.20
N PHE A 18 12.64 2.24 -0.86
CA PHE A 18 11.83 1.02 -0.85
C PHE A 18 11.77 0.35 -2.22
N ARG A 19 11.55 1.13 -3.29
CA ARG A 19 11.50 0.64 -4.68
C ARG A 19 12.79 -0.02 -5.14
N PHE A 20 13.94 0.53 -4.73
CA PHE A 20 15.25 0.02 -5.16
C PHE A 20 15.89 -0.96 -4.16
N ALA A 21 15.23 -1.25 -3.03
CA ALA A 21 15.69 -2.25 -2.09
C ALA A 21 15.68 -3.64 -2.74
N ARG A 22 16.75 -4.41 -2.53
CA ARG A 22 16.81 -5.79 -3.02
C ARG A 22 15.97 -6.68 -2.12
N ARG A 23 15.12 -7.51 -2.72
CA ARG A 23 14.26 -8.47 -2.04
C ARG A 23 14.65 -9.88 -2.49
N SER A 24 14.71 -10.79 -1.53
CA SER A 24 15.15 -12.17 -1.76
C SER A 24 14.44 -13.21 -0.88
N ALA A 25 13.58 -12.76 0.05
CA ALA A 25 12.78 -13.61 0.92
C ALA A 25 11.61 -12.78 1.44
N GLY A 26 10.40 -13.33 1.32
CA GLY A 26 9.17 -12.73 1.84
C GLY A 26 8.76 -11.43 1.15
N SER A 27 7.57 -10.96 1.50
CA SER A 27 7.10 -9.65 1.05
C SER A 27 7.65 -8.54 1.95
N ALA A 28 7.67 -7.32 1.44
CA ALA A 28 7.94 -6.12 2.25
C ALA A 28 6.83 -5.10 2.02
N ALA A 29 6.56 -4.28 3.02
CA ALA A 29 5.48 -3.29 2.96
C ALA A 29 5.94 -1.96 3.55
N LEU A 30 5.56 -0.86 2.89
CA LEU A 30 5.71 0.50 3.42
C LEU A 30 4.32 1.10 3.61
N VAL A 31 3.96 1.38 4.86
CA VAL A 31 2.63 1.86 5.25
C VAL A 31 2.66 3.38 5.41
N ILE A 32 1.81 4.06 4.64
CA ILE A 32 1.66 5.51 4.63
C ILE A 32 0.23 5.88 5.04
N LYS A 33 0.10 6.94 5.84
CA LYS A 33 -1.20 7.55 6.18
C LYS A 33 -1.25 9.02 5.76
N ILE A 34 -2.45 9.59 5.76
CA ILE A 34 -2.66 11.03 5.69
C ILE A 34 -2.79 11.57 7.11
N ASN A 35 -1.95 12.53 7.48
CA ASN A 35 -2.20 13.36 8.65
C ASN A 35 -3.25 14.42 8.28
N LYS A 36 -4.49 14.18 8.73
CA LYS A 36 -5.64 15.04 8.43
C LYS A 36 -5.49 16.47 8.96
N ALA A 37 -4.75 16.67 10.05
CA ALA A 37 -4.57 18.00 10.64
C ALA A 37 -3.57 18.84 9.85
N GLN A 38 -2.52 18.21 9.33
CA GLN A 38 -1.46 18.89 8.58
C GLN A 38 -1.64 18.81 7.06
N LEU A 39 -2.54 17.95 6.57
CA LEU A 39 -2.75 17.64 5.16
C LEU A 39 -1.47 17.16 4.45
N VAL A 40 -0.67 16.34 5.16
CA VAL A 40 0.57 15.74 4.64
C VAL A 40 0.53 14.22 4.72
N LEU A 41 1.33 13.56 3.87
CA LEU A 41 1.62 12.14 4.00
C LEU A 41 2.67 11.87 5.08
N GLU A 42 2.44 10.80 5.85
CA GLU A 42 3.34 10.32 6.89
C GLU A 42 3.59 8.82 6.73
N GLU A 43 4.85 8.44 6.87
CA GLU A 43 5.23 7.05 7.05
C GLU A 43 4.79 6.60 8.45
N VAL A 44 4.13 5.46 8.51
CA VAL A 44 3.69 4.84 9.76
C VAL A 44 4.69 3.77 10.17
N GLU A 45 4.95 2.85 9.25
CA GLU A 45 5.73 1.65 9.52
C GLU A 45 6.25 1.04 8.22
N GLN A 46 7.36 0.33 8.33
CA GLN A 46 7.92 -0.48 7.26
C GLN A 46 8.17 -1.90 7.78
N PHE A 47 7.71 -2.87 7.02
CA PHE A 47 7.90 -4.29 7.29
C PHE A 47 8.81 -4.92 6.23
N ASP A 48 9.69 -5.81 6.66
CA ASP A 48 10.54 -6.63 5.80
C ASP A 48 10.29 -8.11 6.12
N ASN A 49 10.17 -8.95 5.09
CA ASN A 49 9.90 -10.38 5.21
C ASN A 49 8.61 -10.70 6.01
N ILE A 50 7.51 -10.03 5.64
CA ILE A 50 6.17 -10.23 6.21
C ILE A 50 5.29 -11.04 5.26
N SER A 51 4.39 -11.87 5.79
CA SER A 51 3.34 -12.51 5.00
C SER A 51 2.20 -11.52 4.68
N ILE A 52 1.28 -11.89 3.79
CA ILE A 52 0.14 -11.00 3.47
C ILE A 52 -0.86 -10.99 4.63
N GLU A 53 -1.03 -12.14 5.26
CA GLU A 53 -1.93 -12.36 6.38
C GLU A 53 -1.45 -11.60 7.62
N ASP A 54 -0.16 -11.69 7.97
CA ASP A 54 0.41 -10.91 9.08
C ASP A 54 0.30 -9.41 8.79
N LEU A 55 0.57 -8.98 7.55
CA LEU A 55 0.43 -7.57 7.17
C LEU A 55 -1.02 -7.09 7.32
N ALA A 56 -2.00 -7.94 7.00
CA ALA A 56 -3.42 -7.62 7.15
C ALA A 56 -3.81 -7.40 8.61
N GLU A 57 -3.23 -8.16 9.54
CA GLU A 57 -3.44 -8.03 10.99
C GLU A 57 -2.80 -6.76 11.56
N GLU A 58 -1.66 -6.32 11.02
CA GLU A 58 -1.00 -5.07 11.44
C GLU A 58 -1.72 -3.80 10.94
N LEU A 59 -2.58 -3.92 9.92
CA LEU A 59 -3.32 -2.79 9.38
C LEU A 59 -4.52 -2.40 10.25
N PRO A 60 -4.79 -1.10 10.40
CA PRO A 60 -5.85 -0.63 11.28
C PRO A 60 -7.24 -0.96 10.73
N GLU A 61 -8.13 -1.42 11.62
CA GLU A 61 -9.50 -1.77 11.25
C GLU A 61 -10.37 -0.55 10.89
N ASN A 62 -10.01 0.66 11.33
CA ASN A 62 -10.91 1.84 11.32
C ASN A 62 -10.30 3.10 10.68
N SER A 63 -9.19 2.98 9.96
CA SER A 63 -8.61 4.11 9.26
C SER A 63 -7.89 3.68 7.98
N PRO A 64 -7.91 4.50 6.92
CA PRO A 64 -7.36 4.10 5.65
C PRO A 64 -5.83 4.25 5.62
N ARG A 65 -5.16 3.43 4.80
CA ARG A 65 -3.71 3.38 4.60
C ARG A 65 -3.38 3.18 3.13
N TYR A 66 -2.31 3.81 2.67
CA TYR A 66 -1.67 3.40 1.44
C TYR A 66 -0.55 2.44 1.81
N VAL A 67 -0.52 1.26 1.21
CA VAL A 67 0.57 0.31 1.43
C VAL A 67 1.27 0.06 0.11
N VAL A 68 2.54 0.44 0.04
CA VAL A 68 3.40 0.05 -1.08
C VAL A 68 3.99 -1.32 -0.75
N LEU A 69 3.45 -2.34 -1.40
CA LEU A 69 3.81 -3.74 -1.19
C LEU A 69 4.82 -4.16 -2.26
N SER A 70 5.97 -4.65 -1.84
CA SER A 70 6.86 -5.46 -2.66
C SER A 70 6.49 -6.92 -2.43
N TYR A 71 5.70 -7.49 -3.33
CA TYR A 71 5.04 -8.77 -3.11
C TYR A 71 5.86 -9.95 -3.62
N GLU A 72 6.10 -10.96 -2.79
CA GLU A 72 6.73 -12.21 -3.23
C GLU A 72 5.77 -13.05 -4.07
N LEU A 73 5.91 -12.94 -5.39
CA LEU A 73 5.08 -13.66 -6.36
C LEU A 73 5.85 -14.84 -6.95
N HIS A 74 5.31 -16.05 -6.77
CA HIS A 74 5.81 -17.25 -7.44
C HIS A 74 5.05 -17.51 -8.73
N HIS A 75 5.79 -17.65 -9.81
CA HIS A 75 5.26 -17.93 -11.15
C HIS A 75 5.18 -19.43 -11.39
N LYS A 76 4.28 -19.84 -12.29
CA LYS A 76 4.08 -21.25 -12.66
C LYS A 76 5.32 -21.90 -13.28
N ASP A 77 6.25 -21.10 -13.81
CA ASP A 77 7.51 -21.56 -14.39
C ASP A 77 8.66 -21.67 -13.36
N GLY A 78 8.35 -21.51 -12.06
CA GLY A 78 9.30 -21.61 -10.96
C GLY A 78 10.07 -20.33 -10.65
N ARG A 79 9.88 -19.25 -11.41
CA ARG A 79 10.50 -17.95 -11.09
C ARG A 79 9.81 -17.31 -9.89
N THR A 80 10.59 -16.59 -9.09
CA THR A 80 10.08 -15.70 -8.04
C THR A 80 10.39 -14.26 -8.43
N SER A 81 9.42 -13.38 -8.30
CA SER A 81 9.55 -11.95 -8.58
C SER A 81 8.99 -11.12 -7.43
N TYR A 82 9.39 -9.85 -7.36
CA TYR A 82 8.95 -8.92 -6.33
C TYR A 82 8.30 -7.67 -6.95
N PRO A 83 7.14 -7.80 -7.64
CA PRO A 83 6.43 -6.64 -8.18
C PRO A 83 6.01 -5.68 -7.07
N LEU A 84 6.04 -4.38 -7.39
CA LEU A 84 5.42 -3.37 -6.54
C LEU A 84 3.92 -3.28 -6.84
N VAL A 85 3.15 -3.23 -5.76
CA VAL A 85 1.68 -3.11 -5.78
C VAL A 85 1.28 -2.07 -4.75
N LEU A 86 0.31 -1.22 -5.10
CA LEU A 86 -0.29 -0.28 -4.17
C LEU A 86 -1.56 -0.91 -3.62
N ILE A 87 -1.57 -1.25 -2.33
CA ILE A 87 -2.81 -1.60 -1.64
C ILE A 87 -3.45 -0.28 -1.17
N ASN A 88 -4.62 -0.01 -1.71
CA ASN A 88 -5.53 1.02 -1.24
C ASN A 88 -6.40 0.42 -0.12
N TRP A 89 -5.91 0.50 1.12
CA TRP A 89 -6.60 0.00 2.31
C TRP A 89 -7.58 1.05 2.80
N ALA A 90 -8.88 0.78 2.67
CA ALA A 90 -9.95 1.71 2.97
C ALA A 90 -11.12 0.98 3.67
N PRO A 91 -10.92 0.50 4.92
CA PRO A 91 -11.93 -0.29 5.61
C PRO A 91 -13.20 0.53 5.80
N ILE A 92 -14.36 -0.11 5.63
CA ILE A 92 -15.68 0.54 5.61
C ILE A 92 -16.06 1.31 6.88
N THR A 93 -15.43 0.95 7.99
CA THR A 93 -15.59 1.58 9.32
C THR A 93 -14.82 2.90 9.45
N SER A 94 -14.00 3.25 8.45
CA SER A 94 -13.22 4.49 8.43
C SER A 94 -14.11 5.73 8.43
N GLU A 95 -13.62 6.78 9.09
CA GLU A 95 -14.29 8.08 9.12
C GLU A 95 -14.42 8.68 7.69
N ILE A 96 -15.63 9.14 7.35
CA ILE A 96 -16.00 9.54 5.97
C ILE A 96 -15.11 10.65 5.41
N SER A 97 -14.80 11.68 6.20
CA SER A 97 -13.97 12.78 5.69
C SER A 97 -12.50 12.35 5.52
N LEU A 98 -11.99 11.44 6.33
CA LEU A 98 -10.68 10.83 6.09
C LEU A 98 -10.68 9.93 4.84
N LEU A 99 -11.73 9.12 4.61
CA LEU A 99 -11.91 8.38 3.36
C LEU A 99 -11.96 9.30 2.13
N THR A 100 -12.62 10.45 2.25
CA THR A 100 -12.70 11.45 1.18
C THR A 100 -11.33 12.01 0.84
N LEU A 101 -10.53 12.38 1.86
CA LEU A 101 -9.16 12.84 1.65
C LEU A 101 -8.29 11.74 1.02
N HIS A 102 -8.40 10.52 1.51
CA HIS A 102 -7.70 9.36 0.99
C HIS A 102 -8.03 9.08 -0.48
N ALA A 103 -9.30 9.08 -0.84
CA ALA A 103 -9.71 8.90 -2.24
C ALA A 103 -9.19 10.03 -3.13
N SER A 104 -9.23 11.29 -2.65
CA SER A 104 -8.75 12.43 -3.43
C SER A 104 -7.24 12.44 -3.68
N ALA A 105 -6.45 11.87 -2.75
CA ALA A 105 -4.99 11.85 -2.85
C ALA A 105 -4.44 10.59 -3.53
N LEU A 106 -5.27 9.55 -3.73
CA LEU A 106 -4.83 8.24 -4.22
C LEU A 106 -4.05 8.32 -5.54
N LEU A 107 -4.57 9.04 -6.54
CA LEU A 107 -3.91 9.13 -7.85
C LEU A 107 -2.54 9.84 -7.78
N ASN A 108 -2.45 10.90 -6.96
CA ASN A 108 -1.20 11.61 -6.72
C ASN A 108 -0.20 10.71 -6.00
N PHE A 109 -0.64 10.01 -4.96
CA PHE A 109 0.21 9.05 -4.24
C PHE A 109 0.70 7.92 -5.15
N GLN A 110 -0.19 7.33 -5.94
CA GLN A 110 0.14 6.28 -6.92
C GLN A 110 1.24 6.75 -7.89
N THR A 111 1.08 7.97 -8.44
CA THR A 111 2.06 8.57 -9.34
C THR A 111 3.39 8.82 -8.64
N THR A 112 3.35 9.31 -7.39
CA THR A 112 4.55 9.59 -6.60
C THR A 112 5.31 8.32 -6.19
N ALA A 113 4.57 7.25 -5.88
CA ALA A 113 5.13 5.94 -5.57
C ALA A 113 5.63 5.19 -6.82
N ASP A 114 5.27 5.66 -8.03
CA ASP A 114 5.57 5.03 -9.32
C ASP A 114 5.09 3.56 -9.37
N VAL A 115 3.84 3.34 -8.97
CA VAL A 115 3.23 2.01 -8.92
C VAL A 115 2.03 1.94 -9.87
N SER A 116 2.06 1.01 -10.82
CA SER A 116 1.01 0.87 -11.83
C SER A 116 -0.19 0.06 -11.36
N LYS A 117 0.03 -0.96 -10.52
CA LYS A 117 -1.04 -1.87 -10.06
C LYS A 117 -1.57 -1.43 -8.71
N VAL A 118 -2.87 -1.18 -8.65
CA VAL A 118 -3.60 -0.83 -7.42
C VAL A 118 -4.57 -1.94 -7.08
N VAL A 119 -4.59 -2.36 -5.82
CA VAL A 119 -5.58 -3.29 -5.27
C VAL A 119 -6.33 -2.58 -4.16
N GLU A 120 -7.64 -2.48 -4.29
CA GLU A 120 -8.51 -1.87 -3.27
C GLU A 120 -9.01 -2.93 -2.30
N ILE A 121 -8.85 -2.67 -1.00
CA ILE A 121 -9.30 -3.54 0.09
C ILE A 121 -10.19 -2.72 1.03
N ARG A 122 -11.46 -3.13 1.16
CA ARG A 122 -12.45 -2.46 2.02
C ARG A 122 -13.00 -3.34 3.14
N GLU A 123 -12.83 -4.65 3.01
CA GLU A 123 -13.37 -5.68 3.91
C GLU A 123 -12.49 -5.89 5.15
N GLY A 124 -11.43 -5.09 5.31
CA GLY A 124 -10.48 -5.26 6.40
C GLY A 124 -9.56 -6.45 6.16
N PRO A 125 -9.07 -7.11 7.24
CA PRO A 125 -8.06 -8.15 7.12
C PRO A 125 -8.49 -9.32 6.23
N GLU A 126 -9.77 -9.70 6.27
CA GLU A 126 -10.33 -10.80 5.46
C GLU A 126 -10.20 -10.56 3.95
N GLY A 127 -10.15 -9.30 3.50
CA GLY A 127 -10.02 -8.96 2.09
C GLY A 127 -8.58 -8.99 1.58
N LEU A 128 -7.59 -8.84 2.48
CA LEU A 128 -6.18 -8.82 2.12
C LEU A 128 -5.57 -10.22 2.30
N THR A 129 -5.69 -11.03 1.25
CA THR A 129 -5.17 -12.40 1.22
C THR A 129 -4.21 -12.60 0.06
N ARG A 130 -3.30 -13.58 0.19
CA ARG A 130 -2.40 -13.97 -0.90
C ARG A 130 -3.15 -14.26 -2.20
N GLU A 131 -4.24 -15.01 -2.13
CA GLU A 131 -5.04 -15.41 -3.29
C GLU A 131 -5.64 -14.20 -4.00
N ALA A 132 -6.10 -13.19 -3.24
CA ALA A 132 -6.66 -11.97 -3.81
C ALA A 132 -5.59 -11.17 -4.57
N ILE A 133 -4.38 -11.07 -4.02
CA ILE A 133 -3.25 -10.39 -4.68
C ILE A 133 -2.79 -11.17 -5.92
N ASP A 134 -2.59 -12.48 -5.81
CA ASP A 134 -2.20 -13.37 -6.91
C ASP A 134 -3.18 -13.29 -8.08
N ALA A 135 -4.48 -13.29 -7.80
CA ALA A 135 -5.51 -13.17 -8.83
C ALA A 135 -5.35 -11.88 -9.65
N LYS A 136 -5.02 -10.76 -9.00
CA LYS A 136 -4.79 -9.46 -9.67
C LYS A 136 -3.47 -9.43 -10.45
N LEU A 137 -2.44 -10.14 -10.00
CA LEU A 137 -1.10 -10.07 -10.59
C LEU A 137 -0.83 -11.08 -11.70
N LEU A 138 -1.43 -12.28 -11.63
CA LEU A 138 -1.20 -13.37 -12.58
C LEU A 138 -2.17 -13.36 -13.77
N HIS A 139 -3.24 -12.57 -13.71
CA HIS A 139 -4.25 -12.46 -14.77
C HIS A 139 -4.24 -11.09 -15.48
N SER A 140 -3.15 -10.33 -15.35
CA SER A 140 -2.93 -9.05 -16.04
C SER A 140 -2.03 -9.15 -17.25
#